data_AF-A0A0D0CKU1-F1
#
_entry.id   AF-A0A0D0CKU1-F1
#
_cell.length_a   1.000
_cell.length_b   1.000
_cell.length_c   1.000
_cell.angle_alpha   90.00
_cell.angle_beta   90.00
_cell.angle_gamma   90.00
#
_symmetry.space_group_name_H-M   'P 1'
#
loop_
_entity.id
_entity.type
_entity.pdbx_description
1 polymer ?
#
loop_
_entity_poly.entity_id
_entity_poly.type
_entity_poly.pdbx_seq_one_letter_code
_entity_poly.pdbx_strand_id
1 'polypeptide(L)' 'FDESRFSESNRASFKTIPWPVLAPRSTLTAVQINWESVEKFFQLVRDLLGADEQRRLLEKARLRYHPDRWAAKR' A
#
# COMPACT_ATOMS: atom_id res chain seq x y z
N PHE A 1 9.25 -6.67 0.80
CA PHE A 1 7.83 -6.79 0.41
C PHE A 1 7.68 -7.06 -1.08
N ASP A 2 8.13 -6.17 -1.97
CA ASP A 2 7.98 -6.41 -3.42
C ASP A 2 8.83 -7.58 -3.92
N GLU A 3 10.04 -7.74 -3.38
CA GLU A 3 10.99 -8.79 -3.74
C GLU A 3 10.90 -10.04 -2.84
N SER A 4 10.10 -10.00 -1.77
CA SER A 4 9.97 -11.15 -0.88
C SER A 4 9.18 -12.26 -1.59
N ARG A 5 9.84 -13.41 -1.81
CA ARG A 5 9.17 -14.67 -2.11
C ARG A 5 8.41 -15.14 -0.88
N PHE A 6 7.20 -15.64 -1.09
CA PHE A 6 6.40 -16.20 -0.01
C PHE A 6 7.12 -17.42 0.57
N SER A 7 7.46 -17.37 1.86
CA SER A 7 7.88 -18.53 2.64
C SER A 7 7.11 -18.52 3.95
N GLU A 8 6.90 -19.67 4.58
CA GLU A 8 6.24 -19.74 5.91
C GLU A 8 6.94 -18.86 6.95
N SER A 9 8.25 -18.70 6.81
CA SER A 9 9.11 -17.84 7.63
C SER A 9 9.07 -16.35 7.24
N ASN A 10 8.48 -15.98 6.11
CA ASN A 10 8.45 -14.61 5.58
C ASN A 10 7.05 -14.23 5.06
N ARG A 11 6.01 -14.52 5.86
CA ARG A 11 4.65 -14.00 5.60
C ARG A 11 4.68 -12.48 5.65
N ALA A 12 4.05 -11.86 4.64
CA ALA A 12 3.75 -10.44 4.68
C ALA A 12 2.94 -10.13 5.95
N SER A 13 3.57 -9.49 6.92
CA SER A 13 2.89 -9.01 8.11
C SER A 13 2.30 -7.64 7.83
N PHE A 14 1.25 -7.30 8.58
CA PHE A 14 0.55 -6.02 8.49
C PHE A 14 1.50 -4.80 8.52
N LYS A 15 2.61 -4.91 9.27
CA LYS A 15 3.64 -3.86 9.42
C LYS A 15 4.61 -3.77 8.25
N THR A 16 4.72 -4.83 7.46
CA THR A 16 5.63 -4.90 6.29
C THR A 16 4.98 -4.44 4.99
N ILE A 17 3.66 -4.37 4.95
CA ILE A 17 2.90 -3.90 3.79
C ILE A 17 2.93 -2.36 3.76
N PRO A 18 3.32 -1.73 2.63
CA PRO A 18 3.40 -0.26 2.52
C PRO A 18 2.03 0.35 2.22
N TRP A 19 1.15 0.32 3.22
CA TRP A 19 -0.21 0.87 3.10
C TRP A 19 -0.20 2.35 2.72
N PRO A 20 -1.03 2.78 1.75
CA PRO A 20 -1.07 4.16 1.28
C PRO A 20 -1.87 5.03 2.25
N VAL A 21 -1.37 5.20 3.47
CA VAL A 21 -2.02 5.97 4.54
C VAL A 21 -0.98 6.84 5.24
N LEU A 22 -1.42 7.98 5.77
CA LEU A 22 -0.58 8.94 6.48
C LEU A 22 -0.39 8.57 7.95
N ALA A 23 0.10 7.35 8.21
CA ALA A 23 0.31 6.84 9.57
C ALA A 23 1.66 6.11 9.70
N PRO A 24 2.37 6.27 10.83
CA PRO A 24 3.61 5.54 11.07
C PRO A 24 3.39 4.03 11.09
N ARG A 25 4.25 3.28 10.41
CA ARG A 25 4.17 1.81 10.35
C ARG A 25 4.26 1.12 11.72
N SER A 26 4.91 1.77 12.69
CA SER A 26 5.08 1.27 14.06
C SER A 26 3.78 1.26 14.87
N THR A 27 2.87 2.21 14.60
CA THR A 27 1.59 2.39 15.32
C THR A 27 0.38 2.03 14.47
N LEU A 28 0.60 1.54 13.25
CA LEU A 28 -0.47 1.27 12.30
C LEU A 28 -1.37 0.12 12.78
N THR A 29 -2.66 0.38 12.86
CA THR A 29 -3.70 -0.60 13.19
C THR A 29 -4.64 -0.83 12.01
N ALA A 30 -5.33 -1.98 11.98
CA ALA A 30 -6.31 -2.32 10.94
C ALA A 30 -7.40 -1.24 10.77
N VAL A 31 -7.82 -0.62 11.86
CA VAL A 31 -8.86 0.43 11.86
C VAL A 31 -8.43 1.69 11.11
N GLN A 32 -7.13 1.98 11.10
CA GLN A 32 -6.58 3.16 10.42
C GLN A 32 -6.42 2.97 8.91
N ILE A 33 -6.53 1.72 8.43
CA ILE A 33 -6.52 1.40 7.00
C ILE A 33 -7.96 1.31 6.52
N ASN A 34 -8.57 2.47 6.41
CA ASN A 34 -9.89 2.63 5.83
C ASN A 34 -9.81 3.50 4.58
N TRP A 35 -10.92 3.58 3.86
CA TRP A 35 -10.99 4.31 2.60
C TRP A 35 -10.64 5.80 2.77
N GLU A 36 -11.12 6.43 3.83
CA GLU A 36 -10.87 7.85 4.12
C GLU A 36 -9.38 8.15 4.31
N SER A 37 -8.65 7.29 5.04
CA SER A 37 -7.19 7.42 5.23
C SER A 37 -6.42 7.30 3.91
N VAL A 38 -6.89 6.44 3.01
CA VAL A 38 -6.28 6.23 1.69
C VAL A 38 -6.54 7.42 0.77
N GLU A 39 -7.77 7.94 0.77
CA GLU A 39 -8.10 9.16 0.03
C GLU A 39 -7.27 10.35 0.52
N LYS A 40 -7.14 10.54 1.83
CA LYS A 40 -6.30 11.60 2.42
C LYS A 40 -4.83 11.50 1.99
N PHE A 41 -4.28 10.29 1.92
CA PHE A 41 -2.92 10.07 1.43
C PHE A 41 -2.78 10.52 -0.03
N PHE A 42 -3.67 10.07 -0.91
CA PHE A 42 -3.59 10.42 -2.33
C PHE A 42 -3.95 11.88 -2.61
N GLN A 43 -4.80 12.49 -1.78
CA GLN A 43 -5.07 13.91 -1.82
C GLN A 43 -3.80 14.72 -1.50
N LEU A 44 -3.09 14.35 -0.44
CA LEU A 44 -1.82 15.00 -0.08
C LEU A 44 -0.77 14.83 -1.19
N VAL A 45 -0.68 13.64 -1.78
CA VAL A 45 0.23 13.38 -2.92
C VAL A 45 -0.09 14.30 -4.09
N ARG A 46 -1.38 14.49 -4.43
CA ARG A 46 -1.80 15.41 -5.49
C ARG A 46 -1.37 16.85 -5.17
N ASP A 47 -1.57 17.26 -3.94
CA ASP A 47 -1.35 18.65 -3.52
C ASP A 47 0.15 18.98 -3.45
N LEU A 48 1.01 17.99 -3.13
CA LEU A 48 2.46 18.16 -3.05
C LEU A 48 3.20 17.89 -4.37
N LEU A 49 2.78 16.87 -5.13
CA LEU A 49 3.52 16.34 -6.28
C LEU A 49 2.77 16.47 -7.61
N GLY A 50 1.51 16.90 -7.58
CA GLY A 50 0.65 17.04 -8.75
C GLY A 50 -0.15 15.79 -9.10
N ALA A 51 -1.14 15.98 -9.98
CA ALA A 51 -2.07 14.95 -10.40
C ALA A 51 -1.41 13.79 -11.17
N ASP A 52 -0.37 14.08 -11.95
CA ASP A 52 0.34 13.05 -12.72
C ASP A 52 1.07 12.05 -11.82
N GLU A 53 1.72 12.53 -10.76
CA GLU A 53 2.42 11.65 -9.82
C GLU A 53 1.45 10.87 -8.94
N GLN A 54 0.33 11.50 -8.54
CA GLN A 54 -0.78 10.80 -7.88
C GLN A 54 -1.29 9.64 -8.74
N ARG A 55 -1.51 9.86 -10.04
CA ARG A 55 -1.97 8.83 -10.98
C ARG A 55 -0.95 7.69 -11.12
N ARG A 56 0.33 8.01 -11.27
CA ARG A 56 1.41 7.00 -11.34
C ARG A 56 1.47 6.14 -10.08
N LEU A 57 1.32 6.75 -8.90
CA LEU A 57 1.29 6.02 -7.63
C LEU A 57 0.06 5.13 -7.50
N LEU A 58 -1.11 5.57 -7.96
CA LEU A 58 -2.33 4.75 -8.00
C LEU A 58 -2.17 3.54 -8.92
N GLU A 59 -1.58 3.71 -10.10
CA GLU A 59 -1.31 2.61 -11.04
C GLU A 59 -0.34 1.59 -10.43
N LYS A 60 0.76 2.06 -9.82
CA LYS A 60 1.70 1.19 -9.10
C LYS A 60 1.05 0.48 -7.92
N ALA A 61 0.21 1.16 -7.16
CA ALA A 61 -0.51 0.58 -6.04
C ALA A 61 -1.48 -0.51 -6.51
N ARG A 62 -2.27 -0.24 -7.56
CA ARG A 62 -3.17 -1.24 -8.18
C ARG A 62 -2.43 -2.50 -8.62
N LEU A 63 -1.26 -2.35 -9.26
CA LEU A 63 -0.42 -3.49 -9.66
C LEU A 63 0.18 -4.23 -8.47
N ARG A 64 0.60 -3.50 -7.42
CA ARG A 64 1.19 -4.06 -6.20
C ARG A 64 0.18 -4.82 -5.37
N TYR A 65 -1.07 -4.38 -5.34
CA TYR A 65 -2.16 -4.96 -4.55
C TYR A 65 -3.15 -5.78 -5.40
N HIS A 66 -2.79 -6.11 -6.65
CA HIS A 66 -3.66 -6.87 -7.54
C HIS A 66 -3.90 -8.29 -6.99
N PRO A 67 -5.16 -8.73 -6.79
CA PRO A 67 -5.48 -10.04 -6.22
C PRO A 67 -4.76 -11.20 -6.93
N ASP A 68 -4.75 -11.19 -8.26
CA ASP A 68 -4.11 -12.26 -9.06
C ASP A 68 -2.59 -12.35 -8.85
N ARG A 69 -1.89 -11.22 -8.65
CA ARG A 69 -0.45 -11.23 -8.36
C ARG A 69 -0.15 -11.76 -6.97
N TRP A 70 -1.07 -11.61 -6.03
CA TRP A 70 -0.96 -12.16 -4.69
C TRP A 70 -1.36 -13.64 -4.68
N ALA A 71 -2.36 -14.02 -5.46
CA ALA A 71 -2.79 -15.41 -5.63
C ALA A 71 -1.74 -16.27 -6.36
N ALA A 72 -1.03 -15.70 -7.35
CA ALA A 72 0.05 -16.39 -8.06
C ALA A 72 1.35 -16.53 -7.24
N LYS A 73 1.45 -15.87 -6.08
CA LYS A 73 2.55 -16.04 -5.11
C LYS A 73 2.22 -17.10 -4.03
N ARG A 74 1.11 -17.82 -4.18
CA ARG A 74 0.64 -18.87 -3.27
C ARG A 74 1.20 -20.25 -3.66
#